data_AF-A0A2G5VRE4-F1
#
_entry.id   AF-A0A2G5VRE4-F1
#
_cell.length_a   1.000
_cell.length_b   1.000
_cell.length_c   1.000
_cell.angle_alpha   90.00
_cell.angle_beta   90.00
_cell.angle_gamma   90.00
#
_symmetry.space_group_name_H-M   'P 1'
#
loop_
_entity.id
_entity.type
_entity.pdbx_description
1 polymer ?
#
loop_
_entity_poly.entity_id
_entity_poly.type
_entity_poly.pdbx_seq_one_letter_code
_entity_poly.pdbx_strand_id
1 'polypeptide(L)'
;MSSSSTHLNQTRIPLLRFPQVVRNEVFANWDIFEIYQFSTLSKVTKSISKNMKKPKTEMSLRPLGKYHQVTLARDETNWKQWRFSLCLSSEVWDKFFNENEYYRLSPSNVYHPVFARSSIESFGTLVEHLQDVFAPKIEQIRFVDGLSRQVDEEELKSYLHWFNGYEKLSKLPELFVSIQGPAFKVFLENWKVDVGIMDVEAENSELCTVDFKVDHLRRSDCVKWLDFNVLRRFDCVEASTDTNFSNEDMNLFLKDWKEGRSYNRAYWIDFIISERVKWKKILEGLDAELRDLRTVRRTFRFNDNRQVWDYHGGFDIKRIDGKVATVGHCYFQVTDQNEPLKPHMLDEYDRVLRVWNSEDNDDEEEIEDVIVVPDGVLDDFESEQNYIDYEKQHRKRGRYEFMMIVW
;
A
#
# COMPACT_ATOMS: atom_id res chain seq x y z
N MET A 1 -3.62 41.03 -59.77
CA MET A 1 -2.81 39.79 -59.81
C MET A 1 -3.08 39.04 -58.52
N SER A 2 -4.18 38.28 -58.49
CA SER A 2 -4.20 36.81 -58.64
C SER A 2 -3.31 36.08 -57.65
N SER A 3 -3.94 35.51 -56.61
CA SER A 3 -3.58 34.22 -56.03
C SER A 3 -4.73 33.78 -55.12
N SER A 4 -5.87 33.45 -55.74
CA SER A 4 -6.88 32.60 -55.12
C SER A 4 -6.34 31.18 -55.06
N SER A 5 -5.75 30.79 -53.94
CA SER A 5 -5.46 29.39 -53.65
C SER A 5 -6.77 28.70 -53.25
N THR A 6 -7.50 28.23 -54.25
CA THR A 6 -8.57 27.24 -54.09
C THR A 6 -7.92 25.98 -53.53
N HIS A 7 -8.10 25.73 -52.22
CA HIS A 7 -7.80 24.42 -51.66
C HIS A 7 -8.64 23.38 -52.39
N LEU A 8 -7.97 22.39 -52.98
CA LEU A 8 -8.58 21.21 -53.57
C LEU A 8 -9.60 20.60 -52.59
N ASN A 9 -10.84 20.42 -53.05
CA ASN A 9 -11.85 19.59 -52.42
C ASN A 9 -11.32 18.15 -52.30
N GLN A 10 -10.58 17.84 -51.24
CA GLN A 10 -10.36 16.46 -50.82
C GLN A 10 -11.71 15.89 -50.41
N THR A 11 -12.28 15.03 -51.24
CA THR A 11 -13.42 14.19 -50.90
C THR A 11 -13.05 13.31 -49.71
N ARG A 12 -13.33 13.78 -48.50
CA ARG A 12 -13.15 13.01 -47.27
C ARG A 12 -14.17 11.87 -47.28
N ILE A 13 -13.69 10.63 -47.41
CA ILE A 13 -14.53 9.43 -47.27
C ILE A 13 -14.68 9.15 -45.77
N PRO A 14 -15.91 9.12 -45.21
CA PRO A 14 -16.11 8.84 -43.79
C PRO A 14 -15.60 7.44 -43.42
N LEU A 15 -14.84 7.33 -42.32
CA LEU A 15 -14.24 6.07 -41.86
C LEU A 15 -15.26 4.93 -41.74
N LEU A 16 -16.47 5.24 -41.26
CA LEU A 16 -17.54 4.26 -41.07
C LEU A 16 -18.16 3.72 -42.38
N ARG A 17 -17.86 4.32 -43.54
CA ARG A 17 -18.31 3.84 -44.85
C ARG A 17 -17.37 2.79 -45.46
N PHE A 18 -16.19 2.58 -44.91
CA PHE A 18 -15.29 1.52 -45.39
C PHE A 18 -15.81 0.12 -45.01
N PRO A 19 -15.49 -0.90 -45.83
CA PRO A 19 -15.75 -2.30 -45.47
C PRO A 19 -15.18 -2.65 -44.09
N GLN A 20 -15.82 -3.58 -43.38
CA GLN A 20 -15.45 -3.94 -42.01
C GLN A 20 -13.97 -4.37 -41.89
N VAL A 21 -13.44 -5.09 -42.88
CA VAL A 21 -12.04 -5.54 -42.90
C VAL A 21 -11.07 -4.37 -42.89
N VAL A 22 -11.31 -3.34 -43.72
CA VAL A 22 -10.47 -2.13 -43.76
C VAL A 22 -10.58 -1.36 -42.45
N ARG A 23 -11.79 -1.25 -41.89
CA ARG A 23 -11.99 -0.60 -40.58
C ARG A 23 -11.25 -1.32 -39.46
N ASN A 24 -11.29 -2.66 -39.44
CA ASN A 24 -10.57 -3.45 -38.44
C ASN A 24 -9.06 -3.24 -38.51
N GLU A 25 -8.49 -3.14 -39.71
CA GLU A 25 -7.06 -2.86 -39.89
C GLU A 25 -6.68 -1.47 -39.36
N VAL A 26 -7.49 -0.45 -39.64
CA VAL A 26 -7.28 0.89 -39.07
C VAL A 26 -7.37 0.86 -37.54
N PHE A 27 -8.43 0.25 -36.99
CA PHE A 27 -8.64 0.17 -35.55
C PHE A 27 -7.58 -0.65 -34.82
N ALA A 28 -6.98 -1.65 -35.48
CA ALA A 28 -5.91 -2.47 -34.90
C ALA A 28 -4.62 -1.67 -34.61
N ASN A 29 -4.45 -0.53 -35.28
CA ASN A 29 -3.30 0.36 -35.11
C ASN A 29 -3.56 1.51 -34.12
N TRP A 30 -4.76 1.60 -33.55
CA TRP A 30 -5.11 2.66 -32.61
C TRP A 30 -4.64 2.38 -31.19
N ASP A 31 -4.16 3.43 -30.53
CA ASP A 31 -3.86 3.40 -29.11
C ASP A 31 -5.10 3.67 -28.24
N ILE A 32 -4.90 3.62 -26.92
CA ILE A 32 -5.97 3.83 -25.94
C ILE A 32 -6.64 5.21 -26.07
N PHE A 33 -5.88 6.25 -26.41
CA PHE A 33 -6.42 7.61 -26.53
C PHE A 33 -7.21 7.77 -27.82
N GLU A 34 -6.75 7.22 -28.93
CA GLU A 34 -7.49 7.21 -30.19
C GLU A 34 -8.81 6.45 -30.05
N ILE A 35 -8.79 5.28 -29.39
CA ILE A 35 -10.00 4.50 -29.10
C ILE A 35 -10.95 5.29 -28.18
N TYR A 36 -10.43 5.95 -27.15
CA TYR A 36 -11.20 6.81 -26.25
C TYR A 36 -11.86 7.96 -27.02
N GLN A 37 -11.09 8.75 -27.77
CA GLN A 37 -11.62 9.87 -28.55
C GLN A 37 -12.68 9.42 -29.55
N PHE A 38 -12.47 8.28 -30.23
CA PHE A 38 -13.46 7.74 -31.13
C PHE A 38 -14.75 7.34 -30.38
N SER A 39 -14.61 6.74 -29.20
CA SER A 39 -15.74 6.28 -28.39
C SER A 39 -16.63 7.40 -27.85
N THR A 40 -16.13 8.65 -27.78
CA THR A 40 -16.92 9.80 -27.32
C THR A 40 -17.74 10.47 -28.42
N LEU A 41 -17.52 10.13 -29.70
CA LEU A 41 -18.19 10.79 -30.83
C LEU A 41 -19.69 10.48 -30.93
N SER A 42 -20.11 9.24 -30.62
CA SER A 42 -21.52 8.80 -30.72
C SER A 42 -21.76 7.46 -30.02
N LYS A 43 -23.03 7.09 -29.85
CA LYS A 43 -23.42 5.73 -29.38
C LYS A 43 -22.89 4.63 -30.31
N VAL A 44 -22.86 4.88 -31.62
CA VAL A 44 -22.38 3.91 -32.62
C VAL A 44 -20.88 3.69 -32.47
N THR A 45 -20.10 4.77 -32.41
CA THR A 45 -18.64 4.67 -32.27
C THR A 45 -18.24 4.08 -30.92
N LYS A 46 -18.96 4.41 -29.84
CA LYS A 46 -18.79 3.75 -28.53
C LYS A 46 -19.00 2.24 -28.63
N SER A 47 -20.09 1.79 -29.28
CA SER A 47 -20.37 0.37 -29.48
C SER A 47 -19.27 -0.32 -30.30
N ILE A 48 -18.73 0.34 -31.32
CA ILE A 48 -17.61 -0.19 -32.09
C ILE A 48 -16.36 -0.30 -31.20
N SER A 49 -15.99 0.75 -30.43
CA SER A 49 -14.82 0.75 -29.53
C SER A 49 -14.85 -0.38 -28.50
N LYS A 50 -16.04 -0.75 -27.98
CA LYS A 50 -16.18 -1.89 -27.07
C LYS A 50 -15.73 -3.22 -27.69
N ASN A 51 -15.94 -3.38 -28.99
CA ASN A 51 -15.64 -4.60 -29.73
C ASN A 51 -14.26 -4.58 -30.40
N MET A 52 -13.51 -3.48 -30.31
CA MET A 52 -12.15 -3.40 -30.82
C MET A 52 -11.20 -4.30 -30.01
N LYS A 53 -10.22 -4.88 -30.70
CA LYS A 53 -9.08 -5.55 -30.05
C LYS A 53 -8.28 -4.48 -29.30
N LYS A 54 -8.08 -4.68 -28.01
CA LYS A 54 -7.41 -3.74 -27.10
C LYS A 54 -6.54 -4.50 -26.11
N PRO A 55 -5.48 -3.89 -25.58
CA PRO A 55 -4.70 -4.50 -24.50
C PRO A 55 -5.58 -4.70 -23.27
N LYS A 56 -5.31 -5.76 -22.50
CA LYS A 56 -5.83 -5.89 -21.14
C LYS A 56 -5.20 -4.79 -20.30
N THR A 57 -6.04 -4.00 -19.64
CA THR A 57 -5.58 -2.90 -18.79
C THR A 57 -6.19 -2.97 -17.41
N GLU A 58 -5.48 -2.39 -16.47
CA GLU A 58 -5.90 -2.13 -15.10
C GLU A 58 -6.11 -0.64 -14.92
N MET A 59 -6.97 -0.27 -13.96
CA MET A 59 -7.32 1.11 -13.68
C MET A 59 -6.81 1.52 -12.30
N SER A 60 -6.08 2.64 -12.28
CA SER A 60 -5.67 3.34 -11.05
C SER A 60 -6.29 4.73 -11.04
N LEU A 61 -6.87 5.11 -9.90
CA LEU A 61 -7.63 6.34 -9.74
C LEU A 61 -6.91 7.31 -8.80
N ARG A 62 -6.84 8.59 -9.19
CA ARG A 62 -6.34 9.68 -8.36
C ARG A 62 -7.38 10.80 -8.32
N PRO A 63 -8.32 10.75 -7.36
CA PRO A 63 -9.46 11.66 -7.27
C PRO A 63 -9.11 13.00 -6.61
N LEU A 64 -7.87 13.22 -6.14
CA LEU A 64 -7.47 14.50 -5.55
C LEU A 64 -6.24 15.08 -6.24
N GLY A 65 -6.12 16.41 -6.17
CA GLY A 65 -4.99 17.18 -6.68
C GLY A 65 -5.39 18.19 -7.75
N LYS A 66 -4.39 18.89 -8.32
CA LYS A 66 -4.61 19.95 -9.32
C LYS A 66 -5.37 19.44 -10.55
N TYR A 67 -5.19 18.16 -10.90
CA TYR A 67 -5.90 17.48 -11.97
C TYR A 67 -6.29 16.09 -11.47
N HIS A 68 -7.59 15.79 -11.54
CA HIS A 68 -8.11 14.46 -11.29
C HIS A 68 -7.63 13.53 -12.39
N GLN A 69 -7.13 12.36 -12.03
CA GLN A 69 -6.50 11.45 -13.00
C GLN A 69 -7.09 10.05 -12.94
N VAL A 70 -7.32 9.50 -14.13
CA VAL A 70 -7.62 8.08 -14.33
C VAL A 70 -6.50 7.49 -15.17
N THR A 71 -5.83 6.47 -14.66
CA THR A 71 -4.73 5.80 -15.34
C THR A 71 -5.19 4.43 -15.81
N LEU A 72 -4.99 4.14 -17.09
CA LEU A 72 -5.01 2.77 -17.61
C LEU A 72 -3.57 2.32 -17.77
N ALA A 73 -3.21 1.17 -17.20
CA ALA A 73 -1.88 0.58 -17.34
C ALA A 73 -1.98 -0.84 -17.91
N ARG A 74 -0.95 -1.28 -18.62
CA ARG A 74 -0.83 -2.67 -19.07
C ARG A 74 -0.08 -3.49 -18.03
N ASP A 75 -0.61 -4.67 -17.78
CA ASP A 75 -0.09 -5.70 -16.88
C ASP A 75 1.40 -6.06 -17.17
N GLU A 76 2.21 -5.94 -16.11
CA GLU A 76 3.56 -6.45 -15.77
C GLU A 76 4.80 -6.28 -16.67
N THR A 77 4.74 -5.95 -17.96
CA THR A 77 5.96 -6.08 -18.81
C THR A 77 6.51 -4.79 -19.45
N ASN A 78 5.70 -3.76 -19.67
CA ASN A 78 6.13 -2.60 -20.46
C ASN A 78 6.01 -1.24 -19.78
N TRP A 79 5.61 -1.17 -18.50
CA TRP A 79 5.51 0.05 -17.67
C TRP A 79 4.73 1.24 -18.30
N LYS A 80 4.08 1.04 -19.45
CA LYS A 80 3.39 2.10 -20.19
C LYS A 80 2.06 2.38 -19.52
N GLN A 81 1.89 3.63 -19.10
CA GLN A 81 0.71 4.15 -18.43
C GLN A 81 0.05 5.21 -19.31
N TRP A 82 -1.25 5.04 -19.55
CA TRP A 82 -2.10 5.99 -20.26
C TRP A 82 -2.92 6.77 -19.24
N ARG A 83 -2.58 8.04 -19.04
CA ARG A 83 -3.15 8.89 -18.00
C ARG A 83 -4.12 9.89 -18.59
N PHE A 84 -5.40 9.74 -18.27
CA PHE A 84 -6.44 10.72 -18.54
C PHE A 84 -6.45 11.75 -17.43
N SER A 85 -6.27 13.03 -17.76
CA SER A 85 -6.26 14.13 -16.79
C SER A 85 -7.42 15.08 -17.08
N LEU A 86 -8.34 15.25 -16.11
CA LEU A 86 -9.39 16.27 -16.23
C LEU A 86 -8.76 17.66 -16.22
N CYS A 87 -9.08 18.48 -17.21
CA CYS A 87 -8.56 19.83 -17.36
C CYS A 87 -9.64 20.78 -17.88
N LEU A 88 -9.63 22.05 -17.45
CA LEU A 88 -10.65 23.02 -17.86
C LEU A 88 -10.52 23.46 -19.33
N SER A 89 -9.28 23.62 -19.83
CA SER A 89 -9.05 24.13 -21.17
C SER A 89 -7.65 23.75 -21.68
N SER A 90 -7.44 23.92 -22.99
CA SER A 90 -6.14 23.73 -23.64
C SER A 90 -5.07 24.63 -23.06
N GLU A 91 -5.38 25.89 -22.75
CA GLU A 91 -4.39 26.83 -22.22
C GLU A 91 -3.89 26.41 -20.83
N VAL A 92 -4.79 25.89 -19.98
CA VAL A 92 -4.44 25.36 -18.66
C VAL A 92 -3.58 24.11 -18.80
N TRP A 93 -3.89 23.25 -19.77
CA TRP A 93 -3.13 22.05 -20.07
C TRP A 93 -1.71 22.38 -20.54
N ASP A 94 -1.58 23.29 -21.50
CA ASP A 94 -0.31 23.71 -22.06
C ASP A 94 0.58 24.33 -20.97
N LYS A 95 0.01 25.20 -20.13
CA LYS A 95 0.74 25.79 -19.00
C LYS A 95 1.29 24.70 -18.06
N PHE A 96 0.45 23.73 -17.67
CA PHE A 96 0.87 22.64 -16.80
C PHE A 96 1.99 21.77 -17.39
N PHE A 97 1.83 21.41 -18.66
CA PHE A 97 2.78 20.55 -19.37
C PHE A 97 4.10 21.26 -19.69
N ASN A 98 4.09 22.59 -19.75
CA ASN A 98 5.28 23.43 -19.93
C ASN A 98 6.03 23.69 -18.61
N GLU A 99 5.31 23.83 -17.49
CA GLU A 99 5.89 24.12 -16.17
C GLU A 99 6.49 22.89 -15.48
N ASN A 100 6.17 21.68 -15.93
CA ASN A 100 6.62 20.43 -15.30
C ASN A 100 7.40 19.56 -16.28
N GLU A 101 8.72 19.77 -16.38
CA GLU A 101 9.62 18.99 -17.25
C GLU A 101 9.54 17.48 -16.99
N TYR A 102 9.24 17.09 -15.75
CA TYR A 102 9.06 15.69 -15.35
C TYR A 102 8.01 14.94 -16.21
N TYR A 103 6.92 15.60 -16.62
CA TYR A 103 5.88 14.96 -17.43
C TYR A 103 6.25 14.80 -18.90
N ARG A 104 7.22 15.57 -19.40
CA ARG A 104 7.72 15.47 -20.78
C ARG A 104 8.76 14.36 -20.94
N LEU A 105 9.55 14.14 -19.90
CA LEU A 105 10.73 13.27 -19.96
C LEU A 105 10.46 11.82 -19.56
N SER A 106 9.23 11.48 -19.15
CA SER A 106 8.89 10.12 -18.74
C SER A 106 8.39 9.29 -19.93
N PRO A 107 9.22 8.42 -20.56
CA PRO A 107 8.80 7.63 -21.72
C PRO A 107 7.71 6.60 -21.40
N SER A 108 7.55 6.27 -20.11
CA SER A 108 6.55 5.32 -19.61
C SER A 108 5.18 5.95 -19.35
N ASN A 109 5.10 7.28 -19.17
CA ASN A 109 3.83 7.96 -18.87
C ASN A 109 3.36 8.79 -20.06
N VAL A 110 2.26 8.39 -20.68
CA VAL A 110 1.62 9.16 -21.75
C VAL A 110 0.36 9.82 -21.20
N TYR A 111 0.21 11.12 -21.44
CA TYR A 111 -0.87 11.93 -20.88
C TYR A 111 -1.88 12.34 -21.95
N HIS A 112 -3.15 12.37 -21.58
CA HIS A 112 -4.24 12.84 -22.41
C HIS A 112 -5.16 13.79 -21.63
N PRO A 113 -5.34 15.05 -22.08
CA PRO A 113 -6.29 15.96 -21.46
C PRO A 113 -7.73 15.54 -21.79
N VAL A 114 -8.59 15.55 -20.77
CA VAL A 114 -10.03 15.44 -20.92
C VAL A 114 -10.62 16.78 -20.52
N PHE A 115 -11.12 17.54 -21.51
CA PHE A 115 -11.62 18.89 -21.29
C PHE A 115 -12.99 18.88 -20.61
N ALA A 116 -12.98 19.05 -19.29
CA ALA A 116 -14.16 19.10 -18.43
C ALA A 116 -13.81 19.81 -17.13
N ARG A 117 -14.83 20.28 -16.41
CA ARG A 117 -14.63 20.79 -15.04
C ARG A 117 -14.12 19.66 -14.15
N SER A 118 -13.05 19.94 -13.40
CA SER A 118 -12.62 19.08 -12.29
C SER A 118 -13.73 19.03 -11.25
N SER A 119 -14.54 17.98 -11.30
CA SER A 119 -15.64 17.70 -10.40
C SER A 119 -15.88 16.20 -10.30
N ILE A 120 -16.55 15.77 -9.24
CA ILE A 120 -16.95 14.38 -9.02
C ILE A 120 -17.76 13.81 -10.19
N GLU A 121 -18.67 14.61 -10.76
CA GLU A 121 -19.52 14.20 -11.88
C GLU A 121 -18.70 13.88 -13.13
N SER A 122 -17.77 14.77 -13.51
CA SER A 122 -16.88 14.57 -14.65
C SER A 122 -15.95 13.38 -14.43
N PHE A 123 -15.45 13.23 -13.20
CA PHE A 123 -14.55 12.13 -12.83
C PHE A 123 -15.27 10.79 -12.89
N GLY A 124 -16.43 10.67 -12.25
CA GLY A 124 -17.25 9.45 -12.28
C GLY A 124 -17.65 9.08 -13.70
N THR A 125 -18.08 10.07 -14.52
CA THR A 125 -18.41 9.85 -15.93
C THR A 125 -17.22 9.30 -16.72
N LEU A 126 -16.02 9.84 -16.49
CA LEU A 126 -14.80 9.35 -17.14
C LEU A 126 -14.48 7.91 -16.71
N VAL A 127 -14.54 7.61 -15.41
CA VAL A 127 -14.30 6.26 -14.88
C VAL A 127 -15.28 5.26 -15.49
N GLU A 128 -16.57 5.56 -15.46
CA GLU A 128 -17.62 4.71 -16.03
C GLU A 128 -17.47 4.50 -17.53
N HIS A 129 -17.13 5.56 -18.27
CA HIS A 129 -16.91 5.47 -19.70
C HIS A 129 -15.71 4.61 -20.05
N LEU A 130 -14.59 4.77 -19.33
CA LEU A 130 -13.39 3.96 -19.53
C LEU A 130 -13.65 2.49 -19.17
N GLN A 131 -14.36 2.22 -18.08
CA GLN A 131 -14.79 0.87 -17.75
C GLN A 131 -15.71 0.26 -18.81
N ASP A 132 -16.65 1.04 -19.34
CA ASP A 132 -17.59 0.56 -20.35
C ASP A 132 -16.92 0.28 -21.71
N VAL A 133 -15.87 1.04 -22.05
CA VAL A 133 -15.15 0.88 -23.33
C VAL A 133 -14.03 -0.15 -23.22
N PHE A 134 -13.23 -0.12 -22.15
CA PHE A 134 -12.02 -0.92 -22.02
C PHE A 134 -12.17 -2.14 -21.10
N ALA A 135 -13.24 -2.20 -20.31
CA ALA A 135 -13.45 -3.21 -19.26
C ALA A 135 -12.31 -3.39 -18.23
N PRO A 136 -11.52 -2.37 -17.84
CA PRO A 136 -10.55 -2.50 -16.76
C PRO A 136 -11.22 -2.68 -15.41
N LYS A 137 -10.55 -3.42 -14.53
CA LYS A 137 -10.85 -3.44 -13.10
C LYS A 137 -10.14 -2.27 -12.41
N ILE A 138 -10.77 -1.74 -11.36
CA ILE A 138 -10.10 -0.79 -10.46
C ILE A 138 -9.21 -1.62 -9.55
N GLU A 139 -7.91 -1.50 -9.73
CA GLU A 139 -6.93 -2.19 -8.89
C GLU A 139 -6.44 -1.28 -7.77
N GLN A 140 -6.50 0.04 -7.96
CA GLN A 140 -5.94 0.97 -6.99
C GLN A 140 -6.62 2.33 -6.96
N ILE A 141 -6.73 2.90 -5.76
CA ILE A 141 -7.13 4.30 -5.56
C ILE A 141 -6.07 5.01 -4.72
N ARG A 142 -5.64 6.20 -5.16
CA ARG A 142 -4.62 7.01 -4.49
C ARG A 142 -5.16 8.38 -4.11
N PHE A 143 -5.35 8.61 -2.83
CA PHE A 143 -5.68 9.90 -2.26
C PHE A 143 -4.39 10.60 -1.87
N VAL A 144 -3.88 11.48 -2.72
CA VAL A 144 -2.60 12.15 -2.51
C VAL A 144 -2.80 13.65 -2.54
N ASP A 145 -2.51 14.30 -1.43
CA ASP A 145 -2.34 15.73 -1.39
C ASP A 145 -0.98 16.10 -2.00
N GLY A 146 -0.96 17.01 -2.98
CA GLY A 146 0.31 17.56 -3.45
C GLY A 146 0.82 18.51 -2.38
N LEU A 147 2.14 18.50 -2.09
CA LEU A 147 2.88 19.21 -1.02
C LEU A 147 2.55 20.72 -0.73
N SER A 148 1.51 21.33 -1.33
CA SER A 148 1.15 22.73 -1.19
C SER A 148 -0.35 23.07 -1.09
N ARG A 149 -1.31 22.12 -1.01
CA ARG A 149 -2.74 22.48 -0.93
C ARG A 149 -3.50 21.74 0.15
N GLN A 150 -4.07 22.44 1.13
CA GLN A 150 -5.07 21.83 2.02
C GLN A 150 -6.18 21.16 1.19
N VAL A 151 -6.45 19.88 1.48
CA VAL A 151 -7.56 19.14 0.89
C VAL A 151 -8.87 19.80 1.28
N ASP A 152 -9.71 20.11 0.28
CA ASP A 152 -11.07 20.56 0.53
C ASP A 152 -11.90 19.38 1.08
N GLU A 153 -12.36 19.53 2.31
CA GLU A 153 -13.09 18.49 3.03
C GLU A 153 -14.41 18.12 2.35
N GLU A 154 -15.12 19.08 1.75
CA GLU A 154 -16.39 18.84 1.07
C GLU A 154 -16.18 18.14 -0.27
N GLU A 155 -15.10 18.49 -0.99
CA GLU A 155 -14.66 17.75 -2.17
C GLU A 155 -14.30 16.31 -1.80
N LEU A 156 -13.51 16.12 -0.74
CA LEU A 156 -13.14 14.79 -0.23
C LEU A 156 -14.39 13.97 0.13
N LYS A 157 -15.31 14.50 0.93
CA LYS A 157 -16.57 13.80 1.28
C LYS A 157 -17.38 13.41 0.05
N SER A 158 -17.42 14.27 -0.96
CA SER A 158 -18.12 13.97 -2.22
C SER A 158 -17.51 12.77 -2.95
N TYR A 159 -16.17 12.68 -3.00
CA TYR A 159 -15.48 11.51 -3.55
C TYR A 159 -15.73 10.25 -2.72
N LEU A 160 -15.61 10.33 -1.40
CA LEU A 160 -15.85 9.19 -0.51
C LEU A 160 -17.28 8.66 -0.66
N HIS A 161 -18.27 9.55 -0.70
CA HIS A 161 -19.66 9.18 -0.94
C HIS A 161 -19.85 8.45 -2.26
N TRP A 162 -19.24 8.95 -3.34
CA TRP A 162 -19.30 8.30 -4.65
C TRP A 162 -18.66 6.91 -4.65
N PHE A 163 -17.46 6.76 -4.10
CA PHE A 163 -16.77 5.46 -4.02
C PHE A 163 -17.54 4.44 -3.19
N ASN A 164 -18.10 4.84 -2.05
CA ASN A 164 -18.91 3.97 -1.20
C ASN A 164 -20.20 3.50 -1.89
N GLY A 165 -20.77 4.32 -2.78
CA GLY A 165 -21.95 3.97 -3.57
C GLY A 165 -21.65 3.26 -4.88
N TYR A 166 -20.36 3.05 -5.21
CA TYR A 166 -19.98 2.54 -6.53
C TYR A 166 -20.03 1.01 -6.58
N GLU A 167 -21.13 0.45 -7.12
CA GLU A 167 -21.41 -1.00 -7.11
C GLU A 167 -20.29 -1.88 -7.68
N LYS A 168 -19.50 -1.36 -8.62
CA LYS A 168 -18.38 -2.10 -9.23
C LYS A 168 -17.12 -2.17 -8.35
N LEU A 169 -17.15 -1.53 -7.19
CA LEU A 169 -16.07 -1.49 -6.21
C LEU A 169 -16.53 -2.14 -4.90
N SER A 170 -16.66 -3.48 -4.92
CA SER A 170 -17.08 -4.25 -3.73
C SER A 170 -15.95 -4.43 -2.72
N LYS A 171 -14.71 -4.56 -3.19
CA LYS A 171 -13.47 -4.63 -2.41
C LYS A 171 -12.37 -3.99 -3.25
N LEU A 172 -11.62 -3.09 -2.65
CA LEU A 172 -10.53 -2.40 -3.31
C LEU A 172 -9.23 -3.20 -3.12
N PRO A 173 -8.53 -3.63 -4.19
CA PRO A 173 -7.28 -4.35 -4.04
C PRO A 173 -6.19 -3.54 -3.34
N GLU A 174 -6.01 -2.27 -3.71
CA GLU A 174 -5.01 -1.39 -3.09
C GLU A 174 -5.51 0.04 -2.87
N LEU A 175 -5.29 0.57 -1.66
CA LEU A 175 -5.57 1.93 -1.26
C LEU A 175 -4.28 2.61 -0.80
N PHE A 176 -3.97 3.75 -1.40
CA PHE A 176 -2.88 4.62 -0.94
C PHE A 176 -3.46 5.95 -0.45
N VAL A 177 -3.13 6.35 0.78
CA VAL A 177 -3.62 7.60 1.39
C VAL A 177 -2.46 8.42 1.93
N SER A 178 -2.18 9.53 1.27
CA SER A 178 -1.24 10.57 1.70
C SER A 178 -2.00 11.89 1.83
N ILE A 179 -2.87 11.96 2.84
CA ILE A 179 -3.61 13.16 3.25
C ILE A 179 -3.18 13.48 4.69
N GLN A 180 -2.97 14.76 5.01
CA GLN A 180 -2.54 15.19 6.34
C GLN A 180 -3.67 15.85 7.14
N GLY A 181 -3.55 15.83 8.46
CA GLY A 181 -4.39 16.62 9.37
C GLY A 181 -5.85 16.13 9.48
N PRO A 182 -6.81 17.05 9.69
CA PRO A 182 -8.23 16.72 9.86
C PRO A 182 -8.86 15.99 8.67
N ALA A 183 -8.38 16.25 7.46
CA ALA A 183 -8.90 15.60 6.26
C ALA A 183 -8.63 14.08 6.26
N PHE A 184 -7.54 13.61 6.89
CA PHE A 184 -7.28 12.18 7.03
C PHE A 184 -8.27 11.50 7.99
N LYS A 185 -8.64 12.17 9.07
CA LYS A 185 -9.69 11.70 9.98
C LYS A 185 -11.02 11.57 9.24
N VAL A 186 -11.39 12.60 8.47
CA VAL A 186 -12.59 12.59 7.63
C VAL A 186 -12.55 11.43 6.63
N PHE A 187 -11.39 11.16 6.03
CA PHE A 187 -11.19 10.01 5.16
C PHE A 187 -11.55 8.69 5.87
N LEU A 188 -10.90 8.41 7.01
CA LEU A 188 -11.07 7.16 7.75
C LEU A 188 -12.50 6.96 8.26
N GLU A 189 -13.17 8.01 8.72
CA GLU A 189 -14.54 7.94 9.24
C GLU A 189 -15.58 7.67 8.15
N ASN A 190 -15.31 8.12 6.93
CA ASN A 190 -16.26 8.09 5.83
C ASN A 190 -15.98 6.99 4.80
N TRP A 191 -14.78 6.42 4.71
CA TRP A 191 -14.51 5.26 3.84
C TRP A 191 -15.22 3.99 4.35
N LYS A 192 -15.88 3.24 3.46
CA LYS A 192 -16.68 2.04 3.81
C LYS A 192 -16.38 0.80 2.97
N VAL A 193 -15.47 0.90 2.01
CA VAL A 193 -15.13 -0.23 1.12
C VAL A 193 -13.99 -1.03 1.75
N ASP A 194 -14.16 -2.36 1.88
CA ASP A 194 -13.07 -3.22 2.35
C ASP A 194 -11.84 -3.12 1.43
N VAL A 195 -10.65 -3.18 2.03
CA VAL A 195 -9.39 -2.96 1.36
C VAL A 195 -8.52 -4.22 1.46
N GLY A 196 -7.90 -4.62 0.35
CA GLY A 196 -6.84 -5.62 0.34
C GLY A 196 -5.60 -5.06 1.02
N ILE A 197 -4.88 -4.17 0.32
CA ILE A 197 -3.67 -3.53 0.84
C ILE A 197 -3.96 -2.05 1.11
N MET A 198 -3.69 -1.60 2.33
CA MET A 198 -3.76 -0.19 2.71
C MET A 198 -2.35 0.32 3.04
N ASP A 199 -1.92 1.33 2.30
CA ASP A 199 -0.68 2.07 2.51
C ASP A 199 -1.05 3.52 2.87
N VAL A 200 -0.56 3.98 4.03
CA VAL A 200 -0.92 5.29 4.61
C VAL A 200 0.34 6.07 4.93
N GLU A 201 0.38 7.31 4.46
CA GLU A 201 1.39 8.31 4.78
C GLU A 201 0.69 9.51 5.44
N ALA A 202 0.42 9.41 6.75
CA ALA A 202 -0.24 10.45 7.53
C ALA A 202 0.48 10.67 8.87
N GLU A 203 1.22 11.78 8.99
CA GLU A 203 2.09 12.05 10.15
C GLU A 203 1.32 12.59 11.36
N ASN A 204 0.18 13.23 11.12
CA ASN A 204 -0.58 13.99 12.12
C ASN A 204 -2.08 13.79 11.90
N SER A 205 -2.66 12.80 12.58
CA SER A 205 -4.11 12.71 12.70
C SER A 205 -4.54 12.24 14.07
N GLU A 206 -5.76 12.62 14.44
CA GLU A 206 -6.40 12.20 15.68
C GLU A 206 -6.96 10.78 15.54
N LEU A 207 -7.17 10.13 16.69
CA LEU A 207 -7.93 8.89 16.74
C LEU A 207 -9.33 9.07 16.16
N CYS A 208 -9.80 8.06 15.44
CA CYS A 208 -11.07 8.08 14.74
C CYS A 208 -11.71 6.70 14.68
N THR A 209 -12.99 6.66 14.31
CA THR A 209 -13.72 5.42 14.14
C THR A 209 -13.65 4.95 12.69
N VAL A 210 -13.26 3.69 12.48
CA VAL A 210 -13.25 3.05 11.15
C VAL A 210 -14.32 1.95 11.07
N ASP A 211 -14.89 1.76 9.88
CA ASP A 211 -15.98 0.79 9.63
C ASP A 211 -15.80 0.07 8.29
N PHE A 212 -14.58 -0.43 8.07
CA PHE A 212 -14.21 -1.26 6.93
C PHE A 212 -13.04 -2.15 7.34
N LYS A 213 -12.86 -3.25 6.62
CA LYS A 213 -11.75 -4.19 6.86
C LYS A 213 -10.55 -3.89 5.99
N VAL A 214 -9.38 -4.25 6.49
CA VAL A 214 -8.11 -4.20 5.76
C VAL A 214 -7.52 -5.61 5.82
N ASP A 215 -7.02 -6.16 4.72
CA ASP A 215 -6.30 -7.44 4.78
C ASP A 215 -4.84 -7.20 5.19
N HIS A 216 -4.16 -6.26 4.55
CA HIS A 216 -2.75 -5.94 4.73
C HIS A 216 -2.57 -4.45 5.01
N LEU A 217 -2.23 -4.09 6.25
CA LEU A 217 -1.84 -2.73 6.62
C LEU A 217 -0.32 -2.60 6.51
N ARG A 218 0.17 -1.67 5.69
CA ARG A 218 1.61 -1.45 5.44
C ARG A 218 2.00 0.00 5.73
N ARG A 219 3.16 0.19 6.38
CA ARG A 219 4.03 1.39 6.51
C ARG A 219 4.30 1.82 7.96
N SER A 220 5.41 2.54 8.11
CA SER A 220 5.85 3.27 9.31
C SER A 220 5.01 4.52 9.57
N ASP A 221 5.14 5.10 10.78
CA ASP A 221 4.53 6.36 11.22
C ASP A 221 3.01 6.38 11.52
N CYS A 222 2.36 5.23 11.72
CA CYS A 222 0.94 5.17 12.13
C CYS A 222 0.70 5.52 13.62
N VAL A 223 1.78 5.80 14.34
CA VAL A 223 1.91 6.00 15.79
C VAL A 223 0.83 6.90 16.42
N LYS A 224 0.33 7.92 15.70
CA LYS A 224 -0.63 8.89 16.26
C LYS A 224 -2.11 8.52 16.09
N TRP A 225 -2.46 7.74 15.07
CA TRP A 225 -3.85 7.50 14.70
C TRP A 225 -4.29 6.03 14.83
N LEU A 226 -3.34 5.10 14.93
CA LEU A 226 -3.62 3.68 15.10
C LEU A 226 -3.66 3.30 16.59
N ASP A 227 -4.86 3.07 17.11
CA ASP A 227 -5.08 2.46 18.44
C ASP A 227 -5.67 1.04 18.32
N PHE A 228 -5.98 0.43 19.46
CA PHE A 228 -6.65 -0.87 19.49
C PHE A 228 -8.02 -0.87 18.85
N ASN A 229 -8.79 0.22 18.97
CA ASN A 229 -10.14 0.25 18.40
C ASN A 229 -10.06 0.23 16.86
N VAL A 230 -9.16 1.02 16.29
CA VAL A 230 -8.89 1.02 14.84
C VAL A 230 -8.38 -0.34 14.39
N LEU A 231 -7.35 -0.89 15.05
CA LEU A 231 -6.75 -2.17 14.67
C LEU A 231 -7.77 -3.33 14.75
N ARG A 232 -8.61 -3.37 15.80
CA ARG A 232 -9.69 -4.37 15.94
C ARG A 232 -10.72 -4.28 14.81
N ARG A 233 -11.03 -3.07 14.35
CA ARG A 233 -12.01 -2.83 13.29
C ARG A 233 -11.47 -3.20 11.91
N PHE A 234 -10.20 -2.90 11.64
CA PHE A 234 -9.53 -3.37 10.43
C PHE A 234 -9.51 -4.89 10.33
N ASP A 235 -9.38 -5.60 11.46
CA ASP A 235 -9.42 -7.07 11.52
C ASP A 235 -8.42 -7.67 10.51
N CYS A 236 -7.19 -7.17 10.56
CA CYS A 236 -6.13 -7.45 9.59
C CYS A 236 -5.77 -8.94 9.51
N VAL A 237 -5.38 -9.36 8.31
CA VAL A 237 -4.64 -10.61 8.10
C VAL A 237 -3.17 -10.37 8.40
N GLU A 238 -2.64 -9.26 7.87
CA GLU A 238 -1.27 -8.83 8.03
C GLU A 238 -1.21 -7.35 8.45
N ALA A 239 -0.35 -7.02 9.41
CA ALA A 239 -0.11 -5.63 9.78
C ALA A 239 1.37 -5.43 10.10
N SER A 240 2.01 -4.46 9.43
CA SER A 240 3.38 -4.04 9.72
C SER A 240 3.44 -2.52 9.83
N THR A 241 3.69 -2.03 11.04
CA THR A 241 3.66 -0.60 11.32
C THR A 241 4.27 -0.21 12.66
N ASP A 242 4.59 1.07 12.81
CA ASP A 242 5.02 1.64 14.08
C ASP A 242 3.80 2.06 14.90
N THR A 243 3.83 1.74 16.20
CA THR A 243 2.72 1.95 17.13
C THR A 243 3.19 2.74 18.35
N ASN A 244 2.23 3.32 19.08
CA ASN A 244 2.45 3.90 20.40
C ASN A 244 2.19 2.89 21.54
N PHE A 245 2.06 1.59 21.23
CA PHE A 245 1.71 0.60 22.25
C PHE A 245 2.83 0.43 23.26
N SER A 246 2.46 0.31 24.53
CA SER A 246 3.33 -0.12 25.63
C SER A 246 3.40 -1.65 25.71
N ASN A 247 4.23 -2.18 26.61
CA ASN A 247 4.22 -3.61 26.93
C ASN A 247 2.86 -4.06 27.51
N GLU A 248 2.18 -3.24 28.33
CA GLU A 248 0.85 -3.53 28.83
C GLU A 248 -0.19 -3.61 27.71
N ASP A 249 -0.11 -2.67 26.77
CA ASP A 249 -0.97 -2.66 25.58
C ASP A 249 -0.80 -3.96 24.80
N MET A 250 0.45 -4.39 24.55
CA MET A 250 0.72 -5.65 23.87
C MET A 250 0.23 -6.89 24.65
N ASN A 251 0.26 -6.85 25.98
CA ASN A 251 -0.36 -7.91 26.79
C ASN A 251 -1.87 -7.98 26.57
N LEU A 252 -2.56 -6.84 26.54
CA LEU A 252 -4.00 -6.78 26.27
C LEU A 252 -4.33 -7.27 24.86
N PHE A 253 -3.53 -6.87 23.86
CA PHE A 253 -3.64 -7.36 22.48
C PHE A 253 -3.58 -8.89 22.42
N LEU A 254 -2.59 -9.49 23.07
CA LEU A 254 -2.41 -10.94 23.05
C LEU A 254 -3.47 -11.69 23.86
N LYS A 255 -3.97 -11.12 24.97
CA LYS A 255 -5.09 -11.69 25.73
C LYS A 255 -6.36 -11.74 24.87
N ASP A 256 -6.68 -10.66 24.18
CA ASP A 256 -7.81 -10.63 23.25
C ASP A 256 -7.67 -11.65 22.12
N TRP A 257 -6.47 -11.80 21.56
CA TRP A 257 -6.22 -12.82 20.54
C TRP A 257 -6.36 -14.23 21.13
N LYS A 258 -5.73 -14.52 22.29
CA LYS A 258 -5.77 -15.83 22.98
C LYS A 258 -7.21 -16.25 23.32
N GLU A 259 -8.06 -15.29 23.69
CA GLU A 259 -9.46 -15.55 24.04
C GLU A 259 -10.39 -15.53 22.82
N GLY A 260 -9.87 -15.27 21.62
CA GLY A 260 -10.66 -15.22 20.37
C GLY A 260 -11.60 -14.01 20.28
N ARG A 261 -11.39 -12.97 21.09
CA ARG A 261 -12.22 -11.75 21.10
C ARG A 261 -11.94 -10.82 19.93
N SER A 262 -10.71 -10.81 19.41
CA SER A 262 -10.29 -9.90 18.34
C SER A 262 -9.15 -10.50 17.51
N TYR A 263 -8.88 -9.88 16.35
CA TYR A 263 -7.78 -10.25 15.46
C TYR A 263 -7.88 -11.70 14.96
N ASN A 264 -9.10 -12.12 14.64
CA ASN A 264 -9.40 -13.53 14.34
C ASN A 264 -8.72 -14.03 13.06
N ARG A 265 -8.48 -13.08 12.14
CA ARG A 265 -7.85 -13.28 10.84
C ARG A 265 -6.33 -13.10 10.86
N ALA A 266 -5.76 -12.65 11.97
CA ALA A 266 -4.34 -12.36 12.07
C ALA A 266 -3.53 -13.60 11.69
N TYR A 267 -2.60 -13.39 10.76
CA TYR A 267 -1.66 -14.37 10.24
C TYR A 267 -0.22 -13.92 10.55
N TRP A 268 0.07 -12.63 10.34
CA TRP A 268 1.37 -12.03 10.64
C TRP A 268 1.20 -10.60 11.15
N ILE A 269 1.81 -10.29 12.28
CA ILE A 269 1.79 -8.96 12.89
C ILE A 269 3.22 -8.58 13.23
N ASP A 270 3.63 -7.38 12.85
CA ASP A 270 4.96 -6.84 13.09
C ASP A 270 4.85 -5.38 13.51
N PHE A 271 5.13 -5.10 14.77
CA PHE A 271 4.99 -3.79 15.36
C PHE A 271 6.29 -3.30 15.96
N ILE A 272 6.62 -2.05 15.69
CA ILE A 272 7.51 -1.30 16.57
C ILE A 272 6.65 -0.69 17.67
N ILE A 273 6.99 -0.97 18.92
CA ILE A 273 6.27 -0.47 20.09
C ILE A 273 7.02 0.71 20.73
N SER A 274 6.36 1.45 21.63
CA SER A 274 6.87 2.72 22.18
C SER A 274 8.01 2.57 23.18
N GLU A 275 8.24 1.37 23.69
CA GLU A 275 9.28 1.04 24.66
C GLU A 275 9.94 -0.30 24.33
N ARG A 276 11.09 -0.56 24.94
CA ARG A 276 11.79 -1.84 24.79
C ARG A 276 10.86 -2.99 25.20
N VAL A 277 10.84 -4.05 24.41
CA VAL A 277 10.02 -5.23 24.68
C VAL A 277 10.48 -5.92 25.96
N LYS A 278 9.52 -6.14 26.85
CA LYS A 278 9.64 -6.85 28.12
C LYS A 278 8.76 -8.10 28.05
N TRP A 279 9.34 -9.23 27.64
CA TRP A 279 8.61 -10.47 27.38
C TRP A 279 7.85 -11.01 28.59
N LYS A 280 8.36 -10.90 29.83
CA LYS A 280 7.61 -11.32 31.02
C LYS A 280 6.32 -10.51 31.19
N LYS A 281 6.40 -9.21 30.93
CA LYS A 281 5.28 -8.27 31.04
C LYS A 281 4.26 -8.47 29.92
N ILE A 282 4.72 -8.59 28.67
CA ILE A 282 3.84 -8.87 27.51
C ILE A 282 3.15 -10.22 27.67
N LEU A 283 3.83 -11.24 28.20
CA LEU A 283 3.34 -12.62 28.24
C LEU A 283 2.62 -13.03 29.53
N GLU A 284 2.45 -12.09 30.46
CA GLU A 284 1.82 -12.35 31.74
C GLU A 284 0.39 -12.88 31.58
N GLY A 285 0.14 -14.08 32.11
CA GLY A 285 -1.16 -14.75 32.08
C GLY A 285 -1.52 -15.41 30.73
N LEU A 286 -0.56 -15.61 29.83
CA LEU A 286 -0.79 -16.20 28.50
C LEU A 286 -0.39 -17.68 28.38
N ASP A 287 0.17 -18.28 29.43
CA ASP A 287 0.72 -19.65 29.41
C ASP A 287 1.78 -19.84 28.30
N ALA A 288 2.62 -18.83 28.10
CA ALA A 288 3.59 -18.81 27.00
C ALA A 288 4.71 -19.85 27.22
N GLU A 289 5.07 -20.57 26.17
CA GLU A 289 6.16 -21.56 26.19
C GLU A 289 7.35 -21.04 25.38
N LEU A 290 8.49 -20.81 26.05
CA LEU A 290 9.73 -20.43 25.38
C LEU A 290 10.31 -21.61 24.59
N ARG A 291 10.54 -21.40 23.30
CA ARG A 291 11.16 -22.35 22.36
C ARG A 291 12.63 -21.99 22.14
N ASP A 292 13.47 -23.02 22.13
CA ASP A 292 14.91 -22.84 21.90
C ASP A 292 15.20 -22.46 20.44
N LEU A 293 15.79 -21.27 20.26
CA LEU A 293 16.18 -20.71 18.98
C LEU A 293 17.16 -21.61 18.20
N ARG A 294 17.94 -22.45 18.90
CA ARG A 294 18.93 -23.35 18.29
C ARG A 294 18.31 -24.59 17.66
N THR A 295 17.12 -24.99 18.11
CA THR A 295 16.52 -26.29 17.77
C THR A 295 15.18 -26.18 17.09
N VAL A 296 14.43 -25.10 17.34
CA VAL A 296 13.12 -24.87 16.77
C VAL A 296 13.23 -23.91 15.60
N ARG A 297 13.00 -24.43 14.39
CA ARG A 297 12.92 -23.67 13.14
C ARG A 297 11.57 -23.94 12.47
N ARG A 298 10.87 -22.89 12.08
CA ARG A 298 9.60 -22.96 11.35
C ARG A 298 9.69 -22.12 10.09
N THR A 299 9.36 -22.71 8.94
CA THR A 299 9.36 -21.98 7.68
C THR A 299 8.01 -21.32 7.46
N PHE A 300 8.02 -20.01 7.31
CA PHE A 300 6.87 -19.16 7.05
C PHE A 300 6.90 -18.67 5.59
N ARG A 301 5.73 -18.64 4.94
CA ARG A 301 5.58 -18.12 3.59
C ARG A 301 4.47 -17.09 3.57
N PHE A 302 4.78 -15.92 3.04
CA PHE A 302 3.80 -14.86 2.81
C PHE A 302 2.79 -15.28 1.72
N ASN A 303 1.54 -14.83 1.87
CA ASN A 303 0.45 -15.20 0.96
C ASN A 303 0.67 -14.72 -0.48
N ASP A 304 1.49 -13.69 -0.67
CA ASP A 304 1.84 -13.13 -1.97
C ASP A 304 3.13 -13.73 -2.57
N ASN A 305 3.65 -14.84 -2.00
CA ASN A 305 4.87 -15.53 -2.41
C ASN A 305 6.11 -14.62 -2.50
N ARG A 306 6.12 -13.45 -1.86
CA ARG A 306 7.23 -12.49 -1.96
C ARG A 306 8.50 -12.99 -1.30
N GLN A 307 8.37 -13.66 -0.16
CA GLN A 307 9.51 -14.11 0.64
C GLN A 307 9.19 -15.40 1.40
N VAL A 308 10.24 -16.17 1.68
CA VAL A 308 10.18 -17.35 2.56
C VAL A 308 11.14 -17.08 3.71
N TRP A 309 10.61 -17.07 4.92
CA TRP A 309 11.36 -16.81 6.14
C TRP A 309 11.50 -18.09 6.97
N ASP A 310 12.64 -18.23 7.61
CA ASP A 310 12.82 -19.19 8.69
C ASP A 310 12.74 -18.44 10.02
N TYR A 311 11.74 -18.80 10.82
CA TYR A 311 11.52 -18.26 12.15
C TYR A 311 12.05 -19.23 13.21
N HIS A 312 12.94 -18.75 14.07
CA HIS A 312 13.67 -19.56 15.03
C HIS A 312 13.26 -19.24 16.48
N GLY A 313 12.96 -20.27 17.26
CA GLY A 313 12.59 -20.13 18.68
C GLY A 313 11.28 -19.38 18.90
N GLY A 314 11.30 -18.41 19.83
CA GLY A 314 10.16 -17.57 20.22
C GLY A 314 9.30 -18.14 21.33
N PHE A 315 8.18 -17.48 21.62
CA PHE A 315 7.22 -17.90 22.63
C PHE A 315 5.95 -18.39 21.96
N ASP A 316 5.59 -19.66 22.18
CA ASP A 316 4.32 -20.20 21.69
C ASP A 316 3.18 -19.82 22.65
N ILE A 317 2.07 -19.33 22.09
CA ILE A 317 0.84 -19.01 22.80
C ILE A 317 -0.31 -19.74 22.12
N LYS A 318 -1.12 -20.47 22.89
CA LYS A 318 -2.27 -21.21 22.38
C LYS A 318 -3.57 -20.45 22.60
N ARG A 319 -4.32 -20.24 21.52
CA ARG A 319 -5.66 -19.64 21.50
C ARG A 319 -6.73 -20.64 21.94
N ILE A 320 -7.89 -20.15 22.39
CA ILE A 320 -9.03 -20.96 22.85
C ILE A 320 -9.53 -21.99 21.83
N ASP A 321 -9.39 -21.72 20.53
CA ASP A 321 -9.78 -22.62 19.43
C ASP A 321 -8.66 -23.61 19.03
N GLY A 322 -7.52 -23.57 19.72
CA GLY A 322 -6.39 -24.45 19.51
C GLY A 322 -5.34 -23.94 18.53
N LYS A 323 -5.54 -22.79 17.86
CA LYS A 323 -4.48 -22.17 17.05
C LYS A 323 -3.30 -21.77 17.92
N VAL A 324 -2.10 -21.79 17.34
CA VAL A 324 -0.86 -21.42 18.01
C VAL A 324 -0.27 -20.21 17.32
N ALA A 325 0.07 -19.19 18.11
CA ALA A 325 0.92 -18.09 17.66
C ALA A 325 2.31 -18.28 18.24
N THR A 326 3.34 -17.94 17.48
CA THR A 326 4.68 -17.75 18.01
C THR A 326 5.01 -16.26 17.99
N VAL A 327 5.45 -15.72 19.12
CA VAL A 327 5.84 -14.31 19.26
C VAL A 327 7.30 -14.15 19.63
N GLY A 328 7.88 -13.02 19.23
CA GLY A 328 9.25 -12.68 19.57
C GLY A 328 9.76 -11.46 18.79
N HIS A 329 11.07 -11.25 18.73
CA HIS A 329 11.68 -10.17 17.95
C HIS A 329 11.91 -10.61 16.50
N CYS A 330 11.39 -9.89 15.50
CA CYS A 330 11.65 -10.21 14.09
C CYS A 330 13.16 -10.21 13.80
N TYR A 331 13.85 -9.10 14.14
CA TYR A 331 15.29 -8.92 13.89
C TYR A 331 16.17 -10.05 14.45
N PHE A 332 15.82 -10.64 15.59
CA PHE A 332 16.65 -11.64 16.26
C PHE A 332 16.22 -13.09 16.01
N GLN A 333 15.12 -13.32 15.28
CA GLN A 333 14.55 -14.66 15.11
C GLN A 333 14.22 -15.02 13.68
N VAL A 334 14.30 -14.07 12.74
CA VAL A 334 14.05 -14.32 11.32
C VAL A 334 15.38 -14.38 10.57
N THR A 335 15.49 -15.39 9.71
CA THR A 335 16.52 -15.46 8.68
C THR A 335 15.88 -15.69 7.32
N ASP A 336 16.57 -15.31 6.24
CA ASP A 336 16.19 -15.79 4.92
C ASP A 336 16.39 -17.31 4.82
N GLN A 337 15.69 -17.91 3.85
CA GLN A 337 15.70 -19.37 3.72
C GLN A 337 17.12 -19.90 3.54
N ASN A 338 17.53 -20.80 4.44
CA ASN A 338 18.86 -21.44 4.48
C ASN A 338 20.02 -20.54 4.95
N GLU A 339 19.76 -19.33 5.43
CA GLU A 339 20.78 -18.56 6.13
C GLU A 339 21.05 -19.14 7.52
N PRO A 340 22.32 -19.20 7.96
CA PRO A 340 22.65 -19.63 9.32
C PRO A 340 22.28 -18.55 10.34
N LEU A 341 22.02 -18.98 11.58
CA LEU A 341 21.84 -18.07 12.71
C LEU A 341 23.11 -17.22 12.93
N LYS A 342 22.91 -15.91 13.08
CA LYS A 342 23.99 -14.96 13.36
C LYS A 342 24.31 -14.97 14.87
N PRO A 343 25.58 -14.77 15.29
CA PRO A 343 25.96 -14.79 16.70
C PRO A 343 25.10 -13.87 17.59
N HIS A 344 24.79 -12.67 17.13
CA HIS A 344 23.98 -11.72 17.91
C HIS A 344 22.53 -12.19 18.17
N MET A 345 21.99 -13.09 17.32
CA MET A 345 20.68 -13.70 17.55
C MET A 345 20.73 -14.69 18.72
N LEU A 346 21.83 -15.43 18.84
CA LEU A 346 22.07 -16.36 19.95
C LEU A 346 22.31 -15.60 21.26
N ASP A 347 23.10 -14.52 21.21
CA ASP A 347 23.36 -13.67 22.38
C ASP A 347 22.06 -13.06 22.92
N GLU A 348 21.20 -12.58 22.02
CA GLU A 348 19.89 -12.05 22.38
C GLU A 348 18.97 -13.14 22.97
N TYR A 349 18.94 -14.32 22.36
CA TYR A 349 18.17 -15.46 22.87
C TYR A 349 18.63 -15.87 24.27
N ASP A 350 19.93 -16.01 24.49
CA ASP A 350 20.48 -16.38 25.81
C ASP A 350 20.15 -15.33 26.87
N ARG A 351 20.07 -14.05 26.47
CA ARG A 351 19.58 -12.99 27.35
C ARG A 351 18.12 -13.20 27.71
N VAL A 352 17.24 -13.33 26.71
CA VAL A 352 15.80 -13.58 26.94
C VAL A 352 15.60 -14.81 27.82
N LEU A 353 16.36 -15.89 27.58
CA LEU A 353 16.31 -17.11 28.39
C LEU A 353 16.72 -16.88 29.85
N ARG A 354 17.78 -16.09 30.10
CA ARG A 354 18.18 -15.74 31.48
C ARG A 354 17.12 -14.94 32.20
N VAL A 355 16.58 -13.91 31.56
CA VAL A 355 15.52 -13.06 32.13
C VAL A 355 14.26 -13.87 32.39
N TRP A 356 13.84 -14.68 31.42
CA TRP A 356 12.65 -15.51 31.54
C TRP A 356 12.71 -16.45 32.74
N ASN A 357 13.89 -16.99 33.05
CA ASN A 357 14.12 -17.89 34.18
C ASN A 357 14.53 -17.19 35.49
N SER A 358 14.68 -15.86 35.51
CA SER A 358 15.00 -15.12 36.75
C SER A 358 13.77 -14.96 37.64
N GLU A 359 13.96 -14.77 38.95
CA GLU A 359 12.87 -14.41 39.87
C GLU A 359 12.54 -12.91 39.83
N ASP A 360 13.47 -12.09 39.34
CA ASP A 360 13.34 -10.63 39.28
C ASP A 360 12.44 -10.14 38.14
N ASN A 361 12.05 -8.86 38.21
CA ASN A 361 11.30 -8.16 37.17
C ASN A 361 12.10 -8.04 35.87
N ASP A 362 11.39 -7.72 34.77
CA ASP A 362 11.94 -7.50 33.42
C ASP A 362 12.70 -6.16 33.27
N ASP A 363 13.32 -5.69 34.35
CA ASP A 363 14.09 -4.46 34.42
C ASP A 363 15.57 -4.78 34.24
N GLU A 364 16.05 -4.69 33.00
CA GLU A 364 17.47 -4.82 32.67
C GLU A 364 18.13 -3.45 32.42
N GLU A 365 19.41 -3.32 32.82
CA GLU A 365 20.28 -2.21 32.41
C GLU A 365 20.51 -2.20 30.88
N GLU A 366 20.78 -1.03 30.30
CA GLU A 366 21.11 -0.88 28.88
C GLU A 366 22.44 -1.61 28.59
N ILE A 367 22.42 -2.59 27.68
CA ILE A 367 23.59 -3.42 27.36
C ILE A 367 24.47 -2.68 26.36
N GLU A 368 25.77 -2.68 26.61
CA GLU A 368 26.76 -2.25 25.63
C GLU A 368 26.87 -3.30 24.51
N ASP A 369 26.31 -2.99 23.34
CA ASP A 369 26.41 -3.85 22.16
C ASP A 369 27.87 -3.89 21.65
N VAL A 370 28.54 -5.02 21.89
CA VAL A 370 29.85 -5.31 21.29
C VAL A 370 29.64 -5.78 19.86
N ILE A 371 30.02 -4.94 18.89
CA ILE A 371 29.96 -5.23 17.46
C ILE A 371 31.35 -5.63 16.98
N VAL A 372 31.47 -6.84 16.43
CA VAL A 372 32.69 -7.28 15.73
C VAL A 372 32.51 -6.97 14.25
N VAL A 373 33.41 -6.18 13.67
CA VAL A 373 33.37 -5.82 12.24
C VAL A 373 33.89 -7.00 11.42
N PRO A 374 33.09 -7.57 10.50
CA PRO A 374 33.57 -8.62 9.61
C PRO A 374 34.57 -8.09 8.57
N ASP A 375 35.52 -8.93 8.17
CA ASP A 375 36.47 -8.61 7.10
C ASP A 375 35.73 -8.35 5.77
N GLY A 376 36.00 -7.21 5.12
CA GLY A 376 35.45 -6.85 3.80
C GLY A 376 34.18 -5.99 3.81
N VAL A 377 33.63 -5.62 4.98
CA VAL A 377 32.39 -4.82 5.10
C VAL A 377 32.56 -3.34 4.71
N LEU A 378 33.80 -2.88 4.54
CA LEU A 378 34.12 -1.50 4.14
C LEU A 378 33.76 -1.16 2.68
N ASP A 379 33.41 -2.15 1.86
CA ASP A 379 32.95 -1.92 0.49
C ASP A 379 31.51 -1.33 0.46
N ASP A 380 30.69 -1.65 1.47
CA ASP A 380 29.31 -1.18 1.61
C ASP A 380 29.16 -0.02 2.62
N PHE A 381 30.16 0.18 3.48
CA PHE A 381 30.17 1.21 4.52
C PHE A 381 31.44 2.06 4.44
N GLU A 382 31.29 3.39 4.42
CA GLU A 382 32.42 4.33 4.30
C GLU A 382 33.47 4.20 5.43
N SER A 383 33.12 3.57 6.56
CA SER A 383 34.06 3.28 7.67
C SER A 383 33.57 2.14 8.58
N GLU A 384 34.48 1.55 9.36
CA GLU A 384 34.16 0.58 10.41
C GLU A 384 33.20 1.18 11.44
N GLN A 385 33.38 2.46 11.78
CA GLN A 385 32.53 3.16 12.73
C GLN A 385 31.10 3.27 12.22
N ASN A 386 30.90 3.55 10.93
CA ASN A 386 29.57 3.61 10.33
C ASN A 386 28.86 2.25 10.40
N TYR A 387 29.58 1.15 10.17
CA TYR A 387 29.04 -0.20 10.33
C TYR A 387 28.65 -0.49 11.79
N ILE A 388 29.52 -0.14 12.74
CA ILE A 388 29.24 -0.33 14.18
C ILE A 388 28.00 0.48 14.59
N ASP A 389 27.90 1.74 14.18
CA ASP A 389 26.79 2.61 14.52
C ASP A 389 25.49 2.13 13.89
N TYR A 390 25.55 1.66 12.64
CA TYR A 390 24.44 1.02 11.94
C TYR A 390 23.94 -0.23 12.70
N GLU A 391 24.83 -1.16 13.03
CA GLU A 391 24.47 -2.38 13.77
C GLU A 391 23.91 -2.08 15.16
N LYS A 392 24.50 -1.11 15.87
CA LYS A 392 23.98 -0.65 17.17
C LYS A 392 22.57 -0.08 17.03
N GLN A 393 22.31 0.73 16.01
CA GLN A 393 20.98 1.28 15.74
C GLN A 393 19.97 0.18 15.40
N HIS A 394 20.37 -0.80 14.58
CA HIS A 394 19.52 -1.92 14.19
C HIS A 394 19.17 -2.84 15.37
N ARG A 395 20.16 -3.24 16.18
CA ARG A 395 19.92 -4.02 17.40
C ARG A 395 19.07 -3.26 18.40
N LYS A 396 19.32 -1.96 18.58
CA LYS A 396 18.50 -1.09 19.42
C LYS A 396 17.06 -1.08 18.92
N ARG A 397 16.83 -0.88 17.61
CA ARG A 397 15.48 -0.91 17.01
C ARG A 397 14.80 -2.27 17.14
N GLY A 398 15.52 -3.37 16.88
CA GLY A 398 15.00 -4.74 16.99
C GLY A 398 14.50 -5.11 18.39
N ARG A 399 15.01 -4.45 19.44
CA ARG A 399 14.52 -4.62 20.83
C ARG A 399 13.18 -3.93 21.12
N TYR A 400 12.71 -3.06 20.23
CA TYR A 400 11.40 -2.43 20.27
C TYR A 400 10.41 -3.13 19.33
N GLU A 401 10.89 -4.14 18.60
CA GLU A 401 10.11 -4.86 17.61
C GLU A 401 9.45 -6.07 18.27
N PHE A 402 8.14 -6.16 18.05
CA PHE A 402 7.29 -7.29 18.40
C PHE A 402 6.78 -7.91 17.10
N MET A 403 7.00 -9.21 16.93
CA MET A 403 6.43 -9.98 15.85
C MET A 403 5.58 -11.13 16.38
N MET A 404 4.49 -11.43 15.68
CA MET A 404 3.61 -12.57 15.91
C MET A 404 3.31 -13.27 14.57
N ILE A 405 3.51 -14.59 14.53
CA ILE A 405 3.09 -15.46 13.42
C ILE A 405 2.06 -16.45 13.94
N VAL A 406 0.95 -16.62 13.23
CA VAL A 406 -0.11 -17.61 13.56
C VAL A 406 -0.01 -18.80 12.61
N TRP A 407 0.05 -20.01 13.18
CA TRP A 407 0.24 -21.27 12.45
C TRP A 407 -1.04 -22.06 12.22
#